data_AF-Q46850-F1
#
_entry.id   AF-Q46850-F1
#
_cell.length_a   1.000
_cell.length_b   1.000
_cell.length_c   1.000
_cell.angle_alpha   90.00
_cell.angle_beta   90.00
_cell.angle_gamma   90.00
#
_symmetry.space_group_name_H-M   'P 1'
#
loop_
_entity.id
_entity.type
_entity.pdbx_description
1 polymer ?
#
loop_
_entity_poly.entity_id
_entity_poly.type
_entity_poly.pdbx_seq_one_letter_code
_entity_poly.pdbx_strand_id
1 'polypeptide(L)'
;MTITLTGKSRNVSSSTLRRSAVGGMTALALFDLLKPNYALATQVEFTDPEIVAEYITYPSPNGHGEVRGYLVKPAKMSGKTPAVVVVHENRGLNPYIEDVARRVAKAGYIALAPDGLSSVGGYPGNDDKGRELQQQVDPTN
;
A
#
# COMPACT_ATOMS: atom_id res chain seq x y z
N MET A 1 35.52 49.11 0.59
CA MET A 1 36.18 47.81 0.86
C MET A 1 35.35 46.76 0.18
N THR A 2 35.73 46.42 -1.05
CA THR A 2 34.98 45.55 -1.97
C THR A 2 35.68 44.21 -1.97
N ILE A 3 34.98 43.14 -1.59
CA ILE A 3 35.53 41.78 -1.58
C ILE A 3 35.01 41.07 -2.82
N THR A 4 35.90 40.91 -3.78
CA THR A 4 35.74 40.10 -4.99
C THR A 4 35.79 38.61 -4.62
N LEU A 5 34.76 37.83 -4.95
CA LEU A 5 34.79 36.38 -4.85
C LEU A 5 35.04 35.77 -6.23
N THR A 6 36.27 35.30 -6.41
CA THR A 6 36.78 34.55 -7.56
C THR A 6 36.10 33.18 -7.65
N GLY A 7 35.62 32.83 -8.84
CA GLY A 7 34.90 31.59 -9.11
C GLY A 7 35.75 30.32 -9.02
N LYS A 8 35.08 29.21 -8.69
CA LYS A 8 35.55 27.85 -8.98
C LYS A 8 34.39 27.06 -9.61
N SER A 9 34.42 26.98 -10.94
CA SER A 9 33.56 26.11 -11.72
C SER A 9 33.77 24.65 -11.28
N ARG A 10 32.71 23.98 -10.85
CA ARG A 10 32.69 22.53 -10.64
C ARG A 10 31.91 21.90 -11.80
N ASN A 11 32.64 21.42 -12.80
CA ASN A 11 32.09 20.56 -13.84
C ASN A 11 31.61 19.25 -13.20
N VAL A 12 30.31 19.11 -12.98
CA VAL A 12 29.69 17.81 -12.70
C VAL A 12 29.47 17.13 -14.05
N SER A 13 30.41 16.27 -14.42
CA SER A 13 30.31 15.44 -15.62
C SER A 13 29.21 14.39 -15.42
N SER A 14 28.12 14.52 -16.18
CA SER A 14 27.11 13.50 -16.37
C SER A 14 27.73 12.32 -17.13
N SER A 15 28.16 11.29 -16.42
CA SER A 15 28.53 10.01 -17.05
C SER A 15 27.90 8.84 -16.31
N THR A 16 26.75 8.45 -16.84
CA THR A 16 26.38 7.06 -17.14
C THR A 16 26.35 6.07 -15.98
N LEU A 17 25.14 5.91 -15.43
CA LEU A 17 24.62 4.61 -14.96
C LEU A 17 25.03 3.48 -15.91
N ARG A 18 25.93 2.60 -15.48
CA ARG A 18 26.06 1.26 -16.05
C ARG A 18 26.72 0.33 -15.03
N ARG A 19 25.92 -0.25 -14.15
CA ARG A 19 26.31 -1.49 -13.44
C ARG A 19 25.79 -2.65 -14.27
N SER A 20 26.72 -3.31 -14.95
CA SER A 20 26.49 -4.52 -15.74
C SER A 20 26.10 -5.68 -14.82
N ALA A 21 24.97 -6.31 -15.12
CA ALA A 21 24.62 -7.63 -14.60
C ALA A 21 25.49 -8.68 -15.30
N VAL A 22 26.57 -9.11 -14.63
CA VAL A 22 27.36 -10.28 -15.05
C VAL A 22 26.75 -11.49 -14.33
N GLY A 23 25.83 -12.16 -15.01
CA GLY A 23 25.15 -13.36 -14.53
C GLY A 23 23.88 -13.57 -15.33
N GLY A 24 23.87 -14.57 -16.21
CA GLY A 24 22.76 -14.88 -17.11
C GLY A 24 21.54 -15.40 -16.36
N MET A 25 20.80 -14.51 -15.68
CA MET A 25 19.44 -14.80 -15.25
C MET A 25 18.52 -14.60 -16.45
N THR A 26 17.67 -15.58 -16.74
CA THR A 26 16.64 -15.42 -17.77
C THR A 26 15.73 -14.25 -17.40
N ALA A 27 15.12 -13.59 -18.39
CA ALA A 27 14.20 -12.49 -18.13
C ALA A 27 13.06 -12.89 -17.17
N LEU A 28 12.62 -14.16 -17.22
CA LEU A 28 11.64 -14.72 -16.28
C LEU A 28 12.19 -14.86 -14.86
N ALA A 29 13.42 -15.33 -14.67
CA ALA A 29 14.02 -15.44 -13.34
C ALA A 29 14.25 -14.06 -12.71
N LEU A 30 14.69 -13.08 -13.51
CA LEU A 30 14.79 -11.69 -13.05
C LEU A 30 13.40 -11.09 -12.74
N PHE A 31 12.39 -11.41 -13.54
CA PHE A 31 11.02 -10.97 -13.31
C PHE A 31 10.43 -11.55 -12.02
N ASP A 32 10.62 -12.83 -11.73
CA ASP A 32 10.17 -13.45 -10.48
C ASP A 32 10.87 -12.85 -9.25
N LEU A 33 12.14 -12.46 -9.36
CA LEU A 33 12.87 -11.71 -8.33
C LEU A 33 12.35 -10.29 -8.12
N LEU A 34 11.73 -9.68 -9.14
CA LEU A 34 11.19 -8.31 -9.08
C LEU A 34 9.69 -8.27 -8.72
N LYS A 35 8.99 -9.41 -8.72
CA LYS A 35 7.58 -9.46 -8.31
C LYS A 35 7.46 -9.12 -6.82
N PRO A 36 6.47 -8.30 -6.44
CA PRO A 36 6.19 -8.04 -5.03
C PRO A 36 5.85 -9.36 -4.32
N ASN A 37 6.67 -9.76 -3.35
CA ASN A 37 6.33 -10.87 -2.47
C ASN A 37 5.83 -10.32 -1.14
N TYR A 38 4.55 -9.96 -1.10
CA TYR A 38 3.95 -9.33 0.07
C TYR A 38 4.01 -10.20 1.32
N ALA A 39 3.93 -11.53 1.16
CA ALA A 39 4.05 -12.46 2.28
C ALA A 39 5.40 -12.36 3.00
N LEU A 40 6.49 -12.09 2.28
CA LEU A 40 7.82 -11.87 2.88
C LEU A 40 8.02 -10.46 3.44
N ALA A 41 7.19 -9.50 3.02
CA ALA A 41 7.28 -8.10 3.44
C ALA A 41 6.28 -7.73 4.55
N THR A 42 5.40 -8.66 4.92
CA THR A 42 4.45 -8.52 6.05
C THR A 42 5.22 -8.20 7.33
N GLN A 43 4.83 -7.13 8.01
CA GLN A 43 5.42 -6.75 9.30
C GLN A 43 4.58 -7.19 10.48
N VAL A 44 3.25 -7.26 10.31
CA VAL A 44 2.33 -7.70 11.35
C VAL A 44 1.53 -8.86 10.79
N GLU A 45 1.65 -10.03 11.40
CA GLU A 45 0.87 -11.19 10.99
C GLU A 45 -0.62 -10.96 11.22
N PHE A 46 -1.47 -11.55 10.37
CA PHE A 46 -2.93 -11.44 10.53
C PHE A 46 -3.44 -12.13 11.81
N THR A 47 -2.66 -13.07 12.35
CA THR A 47 -2.92 -13.78 13.61
C THR A 47 -2.20 -13.17 14.81
N ASP A 48 -1.62 -11.97 14.70
CA ASP A 48 -0.94 -11.31 15.82
C ASP A 48 -1.95 -11.13 16.98
N PRO A 49 -1.65 -11.67 18.18
CA PRO A 49 -2.59 -11.68 19.30
C PRO A 49 -2.88 -10.29 19.90
N GLU A 50 -2.11 -9.27 19.52
CA GLU A 50 -2.32 -7.90 19.98
C GLU A 50 -3.30 -7.12 19.12
N ILE A 51 -3.84 -7.73 18.04
CA ILE A 51 -4.85 -7.13 17.18
C ILE A 51 -6.05 -8.07 16.98
N VAL A 52 -7.17 -7.51 16.55
CA VAL A 52 -8.35 -8.22 16.07
C VAL A 52 -8.69 -7.66 14.70
N ALA A 53 -8.59 -8.50 13.67
CA ALA A 53 -8.86 -8.14 12.29
C ALA A 53 -10.11 -8.83 11.76
N GLU A 54 -10.97 -8.10 11.07
CA GLU A 54 -12.20 -8.61 10.47
C GLU A 54 -12.51 -7.86 9.17
N TYR A 55 -13.16 -8.53 8.22
CA TYR A 55 -13.79 -7.83 7.10
C TYR A 55 -15.20 -7.40 7.51
N ILE A 56 -15.52 -6.15 7.23
CA ILE A 56 -16.87 -5.60 7.41
C ILE A 56 -17.42 -5.13 6.07
N THR A 57 -18.73 -4.89 6.03
CA THR A 57 -19.37 -4.06 5.01
C THR A 57 -19.96 -2.83 5.67
N TYR A 58 -19.97 -1.70 4.97
CA TYR A 58 -20.60 -0.49 5.44
C TYR A 58 -21.32 0.25 4.30
N PRO A 59 -22.41 0.98 4.60
CA PRO A 59 -23.14 1.72 3.60
C PRO A 59 -22.36 2.99 3.18
N SER A 60 -22.25 3.18 1.86
CA SER A 60 -21.73 4.35 1.18
C SER A 60 -22.79 4.84 0.18
N PRO A 61 -23.84 5.56 0.66
CA PRO A 61 -25.01 5.90 -0.15
C PRO A 61 -24.71 6.90 -1.29
N ASN A 62 -23.65 7.68 -1.15
CA ASN A 62 -23.12 8.59 -2.19
C ASN A 62 -21.83 8.03 -2.80
N GLY A 63 -21.75 6.71 -2.86
CA GLY A 63 -20.63 5.93 -3.34
C GLY A 63 -21.17 4.64 -3.96
N HIS A 64 -20.38 3.58 -3.86
CA HIS A 64 -20.73 2.29 -4.45
C HIS A 64 -21.65 1.40 -3.59
N GLY A 65 -22.67 1.98 -2.95
CA GLY A 65 -23.63 1.22 -2.15
C GLY A 65 -22.96 0.58 -0.93
N GLU A 66 -22.89 -0.75 -0.86
CA GLU A 66 -22.20 -1.45 0.22
C GLU A 66 -20.72 -1.63 -0.10
N VAL A 67 -19.84 -1.07 0.73
CA VAL A 67 -18.39 -1.14 0.56
C VAL A 67 -17.80 -2.12 1.55
N ARG A 68 -17.01 -3.08 1.07
CA ARG A 68 -16.21 -3.97 1.91
C ARG A 68 -15.02 -3.18 2.47
N GLY A 69 -14.67 -3.43 3.72
CA GLY A 69 -13.46 -2.88 4.33
C GLY A 69 -12.79 -3.88 5.25
N TYR A 70 -11.48 -3.72 5.42
CA TYR A 70 -10.70 -4.45 6.41
C TYR A 70 -10.56 -3.60 7.67
N LEU A 71 -11.22 -4.04 8.75
CA LEU A 71 -11.24 -3.38 10.04
C LEU A 71 -10.26 -4.09 10.97
N VAL A 72 -9.33 -3.33 11.54
CA VAL A 72 -8.37 -3.84 12.52
C VAL A 72 -8.44 -3.02 13.80
N LYS A 73 -8.54 -3.69 14.93
CA LYS A 73 -8.62 -3.09 16.27
C LYS A 73 -7.45 -3.58 17.11
N PRO A 74 -6.93 -2.78 18.06
CA PRO A 74 -6.09 -3.31 19.13
C PRO A 74 -6.89 -4.35 19.94
N ALA A 75 -6.29 -5.50 20.27
CA ALA A 75 -6.96 -6.55 21.05
C ALA A 75 -7.30 -6.10 22.48
N LYS A 76 -6.55 -5.13 23.01
CA LYS A 76 -6.80 -4.51 24.31
C LYS A 76 -7.08 -3.03 24.12
N MET A 77 -8.33 -2.63 24.31
CA MET A 77 -8.76 -1.24 24.29
C MET A 77 -9.41 -0.89 25.63
N SER A 78 -8.99 0.22 26.24
CA SER A 78 -9.64 0.79 27.43
C SER A 78 -10.36 2.07 27.03
N GLY A 79 -11.69 2.06 27.04
CA GLY A 79 -12.50 3.24 26.69
C GLY A 79 -12.56 3.53 25.20
N LYS A 80 -12.83 4.80 24.84
CA LYS A 80 -12.93 5.24 23.44
C LYS A 80 -11.55 5.29 22.81
N THR A 81 -11.36 4.58 21.70
CA THR A 81 -10.10 4.50 20.96
C THR A 81 -10.21 5.33 19.67
N PRO A 82 -9.20 6.17 19.33
CA PRO A 82 -9.20 6.92 18.09
C PRO A 82 -9.14 6.00 16.86
N ALA A 83 -9.67 6.48 15.73
CA ALA A 83 -9.72 5.72 14.49
C ALA A 83 -8.93 6.42 13.36
N VAL A 84 -8.38 5.61 12.45
CA VAL A 84 -7.63 6.01 11.26
C VAL A 84 -8.21 5.29 10.06
N VAL A 85 -8.45 6.02 8.97
CA VAL A 85 -8.82 5.44 7.67
C VAL A 85 -7.57 5.28 6.82
N VAL A 86 -7.30 4.07 6.35
CA VAL A 86 -6.16 3.73 5.51
C VAL A 86 -6.65 3.57 4.08
N VAL A 87 -6.25 4.48 3.19
CA VAL A 87 -6.68 4.46 1.78
C VAL A 87 -5.61 3.76 0.94
N HIS A 88 -6.01 2.78 0.14
CA HIS A 88 -5.12 2.08 -0.77
C HIS A 88 -4.75 2.91 -2.00
N GLU A 89 -3.76 2.45 -2.76
CA GLU A 89 -3.37 3.04 -4.04
C GLU A 89 -4.29 2.59 -5.19
N ASN A 90 -3.91 2.81 -6.46
CA ASN A 90 -4.71 2.50 -7.65
C ASN A 90 -4.87 1.00 -7.97
N ARG A 91 -4.82 0.11 -6.96
CA ARG A 91 -4.79 -1.35 -7.13
C ARG A 91 -5.83 -2.07 -6.28
N GLY A 92 -6.61 -1.37 -5.47
CA GLY A 92 -7.53 -1.96 -4.49
C GLY A 92 -6.87 -2.36 -3.18
N LEU A 93 -7.64 -3.01 -2.30
CA LEU A 93 -7.21 -3.46 -0.98
C LEU A 93 -6.31 -4.71 -1.07
N ASN A 94 -5.02 -4.52 -1.37
CA ASN A 94 -4.05 -5.60 -1.46
C ASN A 94 -3.47 -5.99 -0.07
N PRO A 95 -2.75 -7.13 0.04
CA PRO A 95 -2.20 -7.61 1.31
C PRO A 95 -1.25 -6.62 2.00
N TYR A 96 -0.58 -5.76 1.23
CA TYR A 96 0.28 -4.71 1.80
C TYR A 96 -0.52 -3.64 2.54
N ILE A 97 -1.64 -3.19 1.98
CA ILE A 97 -2.50 -2.21 2.65
C ILE A 97 -3.16 -2.83 3.90
N GLU A 98 -3.55 -4.10 3.82
CA GLU A 98 -4.02 -4.82 5.02
C GLU A 98 -2.94 -4.86 6.11
N ASP A 99 -1.68 -5.08 5.74
CA ASP A 99 -0.56 -5.02 6.69
C ASP A 99 -0.37 -3.62 7.28
N VAL A 100 -0.49 -2.56 6.49
CA VAL A 100 -0.46 -1.18 7.00
C VAL A 100 -1.59 -0.95 8.00
N ALA A 101 -2.81 -1.42 7.74
CA ALA A 101 -3.91 -1.33 8.70
C ALA A 101 -3.60 -2.07 10.02
N ARG A 102 -2.97 -3.25 9.95
CA ARG A 102 -2.50 -3.97 11.14
C ARG A 102 -1.43 -3.22 11.91
N ARG A 103 -0.46 -2.59 11.22
CA ARG A 103 0.56 -1.74 11.86
C ARG A 103 -0.06 -0.53 12.57
N VAL A 104 -1.08 0.09 11.97
CA VAL A 104 -1.84 1.18 12.59
C VAL A 104 -2.56 0.71 13.85
N ALA A 105 -3.14 -0.51 13.83
CA ALA A 105 -3.75 -1.11 15.01
C ALA A 105 -2.75 -1.42 16.12
N LYS A 106 -1.56 -1.92 15.77
CA LYS A 106 -0.45 -2.11 16.71
C LYS A 106 0.03 -0.79 17.34
N ALA A 107 -0.14 0.33 16.64
CA ALA A 107 0.14 1.66 17.19
C ALA A 107 -0.97 2.19 18.12
N GLY A 108 -2.04 1.42 18.36
CA GLY A 108 -3.09 1.75 19.33
C GLY A 108 -4.33 2.44 18.74
N TYR A 109 -4.51 2.42 17.43
CA TYR A 109 -5.66 3.03 16.74
C TYR A 109 -6.60 1.96 16.18
N ILE A 110 -7.89 2.29 16.03
CA ILE A 110 -8.77 1.49 15.18
C ILE A 110 -8.45 1.84 13.72
N ALA A 111 -8.11 0.86 12.89
CA ALA A 111 -7.81 1.07 11.47
C ALA A 111 -8.93 0.52 10.59
N LEU A 112 -9.46 1.34 9.69
CA LEU A 112 -10.37 0.89 8.62
C LEU A 112 -9.69 1.10 7.27
N ALA A 113 -9.53 0.02 6.50
CA ALA A 113 -9.06 0.07 5.12
C ALA A 113 -10.18 -0.32 4.16
N PRO A 114 -10.89 0.65 3.55
CA PRO A 114 -11.93 0.37 2.55
C PRO A 114 -11.37 -0.31 1.30
N ASP A 115 -12.14 -1.19 0.67
CA ASP A 115 -11.86 -1.74 -0.65
C ASP A 115 -12.60 -0.94 -1.73
N GLY A 116 -11.89 -0.04 -2.39
CA GLY A 116 -12.36 0.77 -3.50
C GLY A 116 -12.67 -0.02 -4.78
N LEU A 117 -12.35 -1.32 -4.82
CA LEU A 117 -12.77 -2.22 -5.89
C LEU A 117 -14.03 -3.01 -5.54
N SER A 118 -14.69 -2.74 -4.40
CA SER A 118 -15.89 -3.48 -3.95
C SER A 118 -16.98 -3.57 -5.03
N SER A 119 -17.22 -2.50 -5.79
CA SER A 119 -18.21 -2.45 -6.88
C SER A 119 -17.94 -3.39 -8.04
N VAL A 120 -16.67 -3.78 -8.21
CA VAL A 120 -16.19 -4.63 -9.31
C VAL A 120 -15.64 -5.97 -8.80
N GLY A 121 -15.99 -6.35 -7.56
CA GLY A 121 -15.68 -7.66 -6.96
C GLY A 121 -14.51 -7.68 -5.98
N GLY A 122 -13.86 -6.55 -5.74
CA GLY A 122 -12.75 -6.39 -4.79
C GLY A 122 -11.38 -6.70 -5.40
N TYR A 123 -10.34 -6.69 -4.54
CA TYR A 123 -8.97 -7.00 -4.97
C TYR A 123 -8.85 -8.41 -5.58
N PRO A 124 -8.39 -8.56 -6.84
CA PRO A 124 -8.41 -9.84 -7.57
C PRO A 124 -7.23 -10.76 -7.24
N GLY A 125 -6.52 -10.51 -6.14
CA GLY A 125 -5.34 -11.29 -5.73
C GLY A 125 -4.04 -10.93 -6.45
N ASN A 126 -4.08 -10.00 -7.42
CA ASN A 126 -2.88 -9.46 -8.06
C ASN A 126 -3.04 -7.99 -8.46
N ASP A 127 -1.92 -7.28 -8.41
CA ASP A 127 -1.85 -5.83 -8.58
C ASP A 127 -2.14 -5.35 -10.01
N ASP A 128 -1.77 -6.14 -11.02
CA ASP A 128 -1.95 -5.76 -12.41
C ASP A 128 -3.45 -5.74 -12.76
N LYS A 129 -4.16 -6.80 -12.37
CA LYS A 129 -5.60 -6.87 -12.55
C LYS A 129 -6.34 -5.86 -11.67
N GLY A 130 -5.84 -5.60 -10.47
CA GLY A 130 -6.37 -4.55 -9.59
C GLY A 130 -6.35 -3.17 -10.27
N ARG A 131 -5.26 -2.82 -10.96
CA ARG A 131 -5.18 -1.57 -11.73
C ARG A 131 -6.15 -1.51 -12.89
N GLU A 132 -6.33 -2.61 -13.61
CA GLU A 132 -7.31 -2.69 -14.70
C GLU A 132 -8.74 -2.50 -14.19
N LEU A 133 -9.10 -3.15 -13.08
CA LEU A 133 -10.41 -3.02 -12.44
C LEU A 133 -10.64 -1.59 -11.93
N GLN A 134 -9.62 -0.95 -11.37
CA GLN A 134 -9.71 0.43 -10.90
C GLN A 134 -10.09 1.41 -12.02
N GLN A 135 -9.67 1.17 -13.26
CA GLN A 135 -10.05 2.00 -14.42
C GLN A 135 -11.54 1.85 -14.81
N GLN A 136 -12.17 0.75 -14.40
CA GLN A 136 -13.58 0.47 -14.66
C GLN A 136 -14.50 1.00 -13.56
N VAL A 137 -13.93 1.39 -12.41
CA VAL A 137 -14.68 2.00 -11.31
C VAL A 137 -15.14 3.39 -11.74
N ASP A 138 -16.43 3.66 -11.55
CA ASP A 138 -17.02 4.96 -11.85
C ASP A 138 -16.51 6.01 -10.85
N PRO A 139 -15.84 7.09 -11.29
CA PRO A 139 -15.31 8.11 -10.39
C PRO A 139 -16.37 9.07 -9.84
N THR A 140 -17.62 9.01 -10.33
CA THR A 140 -18.67 10.01 -10.06
C THR A 140 -19.83 9.50 -9.22
N ASN A 141 -19.87 8.20 -8.91
CA ASN A 141 -20.96 7.57 -8.17
C ASN A 141 -20.53 7.06 -6.81
#